data_AF-A0A929QLF3-F1
#
_entry.id   AF-A0A929QLF3-F1
#
_cell.length_a   1.000
_cell.length_b   1.000
_cell.length_c   1.000
_cell.angle_alpha   90.00
_cell.angle_beta   90.00
_cell.angle_gamma   90.00
#
_symmetry.space_group_name_H-M   'P 1'
#
loop_
_entity.id
_entity.type
_entity.pdbx_description
1 polymer ?
#
loop_
_entity_poly.entity_id
_entity_poly.type
_entity_poly.pdbx_seq_one_letter_code
_entity_poly.pdbx_strand_id
1 'polypeptide(L)' 'VLDIDNSNTSKDYGIGAQILNHFGVKDIELLSSNKNKEFVSLAGFGLNIVGYKEI' A
#
# COMPACT_ATOMS: atom_id res chain seq x y z
N VAL A 1 -17.11 -26.15 -12.84
CA VAL A 1 -17.48 -24.71 -12.80
C VAL A 1 -16.20 -23.99 -12.44
N LEU A 2 -15.66 -23.19 -13.36
CA LEU A 2 -14.48 -22.39 -13.07
C LEU A 2 -14.96 -21.22 -12.21
N ASP A 3 -14.67 -21.27 -10.92
CA ASP A 3 -14.80 -20.11 -10.05
C ASP A 3 -13.75 -19.09 -10.51
N ILE A 4 -14.14 -18.23 -11.45
CA ILE A 4 -13.41 -17.01 -11.77
C ILE A 4 -13.60 -16.12 -10.55
N ASP A 5 -12.70 -16.27 -9.58
CA ASP A 5 -12.72 -15.51 -8.34
C ASP A 5 -12.57 -14.01 -8.68
N ASN A 6 -13.71 -13.33 -8.66
CA ASN A 6 -13.84 -11.90 -8.96
C ASN A 6 -13.70 -11.06 -7.68
N SER A 7 -13.06 -11.60 -6.63
CA SER A 7 -12.99 -10.95 -5.32
C SER A 7 -11.57 -10.92 -4.78
N ASN A 8 -11.09 -9.70 -4.52
CA ASN A 8 -9.80 -9.36 -3.93
C ASN A 8 -8.62 -9.48 -4.90
N THR A 9 -8.45 -8.43 -5.72
CA THR A 9 -7.11 -7.98 -6.08
C THR A 9 -6.39 -7.69 -4.76
N SER A 10 -5.72 -8.70 -4.22
CA SER A 10 -4.72 -8.56 -3.16
C SER A 10 -3.69 -7.61 -3.73
N LYS A 11 -3.89 -6.33 -3.50
CA LYS A 11 -3.01 -5.29 -4.01
C LYS A 11 -1.67 -5.56 -3.34
N ASP A 12 -0.67 -5.94 -4.14
CA ASP A 12 0.69 -6.26 -3.68
C ASP A 12 1.45 -4.99 -3.30
N TYR A 13 0.90 -4.24 -2.34
CA TYR A 13 1.49 -3.03 -1.79
C TYR A 13 2.89 -3.28 -1.21
N GLY A 14 3.19 -4.53 -0.84
CA GLY A 14 4.51 -4.92 -0.33
C GLY A 14 5.63 -4.78 -1.36
N ILE A 15 5.38 -5.08 -2.64
CA ILE A 15 6.39 -4.91 -3.69
C ILE A 15 6.69 -3.43 -3.89
N GLY A 16 5.65 -2.59 -3.98
CA GLY A 16 5.82 -1.13 -4.05
C GLY A 16 6.60 -0.58 -2.85
N ALA A 17 6.33 -1.12 -1.66
CA ALA A 17 7.04 -0.72 -0.45
C ALA A 17 8.52 -1.09 -0.46
N GLN A 18 8.84 -2.31 -0.87
CA GLN A 18 10.22 -2.79 -0.99
C GLN A 18 11.01 -2.00 -2.04
N ILE A 19 10.38 -1.63 -3.16
CA ILE A 19 10.99 -0.78 -4.19
C ILE A 19 11.33 0.60 -3.60
N LEU A 20 10.37 1.26 -2.95
CA LEU A 20 10.58 2.57 -2.35
C LEU A 20 11.68 2.53 -1.28
N ASN A 21 11.67 1.51 -0.42
CA ASN A 21 12.70 1.32 0.61
C ASN A 21 14.09 1.03 -0.01
N HIS A 22 14.18 0.29 -1.13
CA HIS A 22 15.43 0.09 -1.86
C HIS A 22 16.05 1.42 -2.34
N PHE A 23 15.21 2.39 -2.72
CA PHE A 23 15.64 3.75 -3.08
C PHE A 23 15.83 4.68 -1.86
N GLY A 24 15.69 4.19 -0.63
CA GLY A 24 15.89 4.95 0.59
C GLY A 24 14.69 5.80 1.01
N VAL A 25 13.53 5.65 0.37
CA VAL A 25 12.29 6.29 0.80
C VAL A 25 11.73 5.53 2.00
N LYS A 26 11.53 6.22 3.11
CA LYS A 26 11.02 5.64 4.37
C LYS A 26 9.73 6.27 4.84
N ASP A 27 9.55 7.57 4.61
CA ASP A 27 8.34 8.31 5.00
C ASP A 27 7.57 8.74 3.75
N ILE A 28 6.27 8.46 3.71
CA ILE A 28 5.39 8.83 2.60
C ILE A 28 4.12 9.52 3.07
N GLU A 29 3.66 10.48 2.27
CA GLU A 29 2.26 10.93 2.29
C GLU A 29 1.48 10.07 1.30
N LEU A 30 0.55 9.25 1.78
CA LEU A 30 -0.18 8.32 0.95
C LEU A 30 -1.31 9.02 0.20
N LEU A 31 -1.26 9.00 -1.12
CA LEU A 31 -2.35 9.46 -1.98
C LEU A 31 -3.45 8.38 -2.04
N SER A 32 -4.66 8.71 -1.57
CA SER A 32 -5.77 7.76 -1.54
C SER A 32 -7.12 8.46 -1.71
N SER A 33 -7.98 7.86 -2.53
CA SER A 33 -9.40 8.25 -2.65
C SER A 33 -10.27 7.70 -1.50
N ASN A 34 -9.71 6.88 -0.61
CA ASN A 34 -10.40 6.34 0.55
C ASN A 34 -9.57 6.57 1.83
N LYS A 35 -10.10 7.41 2.73
CA LYS A 35 -9.44 7.83 3.98
C LYS A 35 -9.55 6.80 5.11
N ASN A 36 -10.48 5.85 5.01
CA ASN A 36 -10.77 4.88 6.08
C ASN A 36 -10.06 3.55 5.88
N LYS A 37 -9.21 3.43 4.86
CA LYS A 37 -8.45 2.21 4.61
C LYS A 37 -7.11 2.30 5.34
N GLU A 38 -6.90 1.41 6.30
CA GLU A 38 -5.59 1.24 6.92
C GLU A 38 -4.66 0.43 6.02
N PHE A 39 -3.42 0.90 5.88
CA PHE A 39 -2.37 0.25 5.09
C PHE A 39 -1.28 -0.31 6.01
N VAL A 40 -1.69 -1.12 7.00
CA VAL A 40 -0.81 -1.67 8.05
C VAL A 40 0.35 -2.50 7.48
N SER A 41 0.14 -3.17 6.34
CA SER A 41 1.16 -4.03 5.71
C SER A 41 2.39 -3.26 5.22
N LEU A 42 2.27 -1.98 4.88
CA LEU A 42 3.40 -1.16 4.39
C LEU A 42 4.48 -0.96 5.45
N ALA A 43 4.09 -0.84 6.72
CA ALA A 43 5.02 -0.72 7.85
C ALA A 43 5.94 -1.96 7.97
N GLY A 44 5.40 -3.16 7.68
CA GLY A 44 6.17 -4.41 7.64
C GLY A 44 7.26 -4.45 6.57
N PHE A 45 7.20 -3.56 5.58
CA PHE A 45 8.19 -3.43 4.51
C PHE A 45 9.13 -2.23 4.67
N GLY A 46 9.07 -1.54 5.82
CA GLY A 46 9.95 -0.40 6.12
C GLY A 46 9.45 0.94 5.59
N LEU A 47 8.17 1.04 5.20
CA LEU A 47 7.52 2.31 4.86
C LEU A 47 6.62 2.80 5.97
N ASN A 48 6.86 4.02 6.42
CA ASN A 48 6.07 4.77 7.37
C ASN A 48 5.13 5.74 6.63
N ILE A 49 3.84 5.68 6.96
CA ILE A 49 2.86 6.64 6.44
C ILE A 49 2.77 7.80 7.43
N VAL A 50 3.23 8.98 7.01
CA VAL A 50 3.23 10.20 7.84
C VAL A 50 2.02 11.09 7.59
N GLY A 51 1.23 10.79 6.56
CA GLY A 51 0.03 11.54 6.21
C GLY A 51 -0.76 10.87 5.09
N TYR A 52 -1.98 11.34 4.90
CA TYR A 52 -2.85 10.94 3.80
C TYR A 52 -3.29 12.16 3.04
N LYS A 53 -3.21 12.09 1.71
CA LYS A 53 -3.67 13.15 0.83
C LYS A 53 -4.71 12.62 -0.14
N GLU A 54 -5.82 13.32 -0.21
CA GLU A 54 -6.96 12.96 -1.04
C GLU A 54 -6.67 13.27 -2.52
N ILE A 55 -7.03 12.34 -3.40
CA ILE A 55 -6.93 12.45 -4.86
C ILE A 55 -8.21 11.99 -5.55
#